data_AF-K0R4K3-F1
#
_entry.id   AF-K0R4K3-F1
#
_cell.length_a   1.000
_cell.length_b   1.000
_cell.length_c   1.000
_cell.angle_alpha   90.00
_cell.angle_beta   90.00
_cell.angle_gamma   90.00
#
_symmetry.space_group_name_H-M   'P 1'
#
loop_
_entity.id
_entity.type
_entity.pdbx_description
1 polymer ?
#
loop_
_entity_poly.entity_id
_entity_poly.type
_entity_poly.pdbx_seq_one_letter_code
_entity_poly.pdbx_strand_id
1 'polypeptide(L)'
;MPVDLIIRISLVRGETTASSEDDMRLQARMHGQGPGAFCQISGDDYNSESSGGSLTELSPPVWRRFRVSSAVNLELLHDKVLCPVMGWTRNYHTFAFCGTGPAAERTYYVQERTDATDLMWQGRRTDGRPTLDARDHTIGELLASVGDGCIYNYDLGDCFYHLLRLEEVVPELASTGRVEILGGEMRCPDEDGDGCAAYQEKVLDLHSRVASDPTDSKSARKLAAACFERRGTLNVLGRFDPAEFDLEARRAALADALNSRNSTYNSVKMFSSRPGFTMARIGQKGVTVKVYDPKYESNGGYVVFTETVNVKPDPQDATLCANCGSPNDLKQCGGCGSVYYCSRECQAAHWKLVHKKVCKKEKKAFENYQRELESGKPDPDRFVEGPPLVVRYYDPANLRFRVGTKVECMIGQDTYGTGRVVRQLYFEEGMTQQAPYQIKLDKDTARRMGVPHQHALIYAQWDDDFQIRKIS
;
A
#
# COMPACT_ATOMS: atom_id res chain seq x y z
N MET A 1 -6.01 4.02 32.14
CA MET A 1 -6.50 4.94 31.09
C MET A 1 -5.68 4.70 29.84
N PRO A 2 -6.24 4.84 28.63
CA PRO A 2 -5.46 4.72 27.39
C PRO A 2 -4.31 5.73 27.36
N VAL A 3 -3.15 5.30 26.89
CA VAL A 3 -1.95 6.12 26.74
C VAL A 3 -1.51 6.12 25.28
N ASP A 4 -0.76 7.15 24.86
CA ASP A 4 -0.21 7.15 23.52
C ASP A 4 1.07 6.30 23.47
N LEU A 5 1.18 5.48 22.43
CA LEU A 5 2.30 4.62 22.13
C LEU A 5 3.08 5.22 20.96
N ILE A 6 4.40 5.28 21.06
CA ILE A 6 5.27 5.54 19.91
C ILE A 6 5.85 4.21 19.43
N ILE A 7 5.46 3.83 18.22
CA ILE A 7 5.75 2.52 17.63
C ILE A 7 6.61 2.74 16.40
N ARG A 8 7.67 1.93 16.29
CA ARG A 8 8.37 1.71 15.02
C ARG A 8 7.82 0.45 14.37
N ILE A 9 7.36 0.57 13.14
CA ILE A 9 7.03 -0.56 12.28
C ILE A 9 8.14 -0.71 11.25
N SER A 10 8.70 -1.92 11.14
CA SER A 10 9.74 -2.26 10.17
C SER A 10 9.33 -3.49 9.39
N LEU A 11 9.61 -3.51 8.09
CA LEU A 11 9.47 -4.72 7.29
C LEU A 11 10.57 -5.72 7.72
N VAL A 12 10.21 -6.99 7.88
CA VAL A 12 11.12 -8.05 8.32
C VAL A 12 11.02 -9.27 7.42
N ARG A 13 12.12 -10.02 7.31
CA ARG A 13 12.16 -11.32 6.62
C ARG A 13 12.65 -12.40 7.58
N GLY A 14 12.20 -13.64 7.40
CA GLY A 14 12.83 -14.78 8.07
C GLY A 14 14.21 -15.08 7.47
N GLU A 15 15.17 -15.45 8.31
CA GLU A 15 16.43 -16.02 7.83
C GLU A 15 16.22 -17.47 7.39
N THR A 16 16.28 -17.72 6.08
CA THR A 16 16.44 -19.08 5.56
C THR A 16 17.87 -19.53 5.82
N THR A 17 18.08 -20.41 6.81
CA THR A 17 19.32 -21.18 6.89
C THR A 17 19.32 -22.22 5.76
N ALA A 18 19.63 -21.79 4.52
CA ALA A 18 19.83 -22.70 3.40
C ALA A 18 21.16 -23.44 3.60
N SER A 19 21.13 -24.63 4.21
CA SER A 19 22.32 -25.46 4.41
C SER A 19 22.56 -26.48 3.28
N SER A 20 21.98 -26.33 2.08
CA SER A 20 22.45 -27.06 0.88
C SER A 20 21.90 -26.49 -0.44
N GLU A 21 22.65 -26.67 -1.54
CA GLU A 21 22.23 -26.36 -2.92
C GLU A 21 20.94 -27.09 -3.37
N ASP A 22 20.54 -28.15 -2.66
CA ASP A 22 19.31 -28.90 -2.95
C ASP A 22 18.05 -28.19 -2.43
N ASP A 23 18.13 -27.38 -1.36
CA ASP A 23 17.00 -26.57 -0.85
C ASP A 23 16.69 -25.38 -1.77
N MET A 24 17.71 -24.75 -2.36
CA MET A 24 17.52 -23.71 -3.37
C MET A 24 16.84 -24.27 -4.64
N ARG A 25 17.12 -25.53 -5.00
CA ARG A 25 16.45 -26.23 -6.10
C ARG A 25 15.02 -26.65 -5.74
N LEU A 26 14.72 -26.90 -4.48
CA LEU A 26 13.37 -27.16 -4.00
C LEU A 26 12.51 -25.88 -4.08
N GLN A 27 13.01 -24.74 -3.62
CA GLN A 27 12.31 -23.45 -3.75
C GLN A 27 12.15 -23.02 -5.22
N ALA A 28 13.16 -23.23 -6.06
CA ALA A 28 13.04 -22.98 -7.50
C ALA A 28 12.02 -23.89 -8.21
N ARG A 29 11.79 -25.12 -7.71
CA ARG A 29 10.75 -26.03 -8.22
C ARG A 29 9.34 -25.66 -7.72
N MET A 30 9.24 -24.89 -6.63
CA MET A 30 7.96 -24.41 -6.08
C MET A 30 7.40 -23.19 -6.82
N HIS A 31 8.20 -22.49 -7.63
CA HIS A 31 7.70 -21.41 -8.50
C HIS A 31 6.94 -21.91 -9.74
N GLY A 32 6.92 -23.23 -9.99
CA GLY A 32 6.27 -23.85 -11.17
C GLY A 32 5.00 -24.66 -10.88
N GLN A 33 4.59 -24.81 -9.61
CA GLN A 33 3.34 -25.45 -9.23
C GLN A 33 2.67 -24.60 -8.15
N GLY A 34 1.34 -24.46 -8.23
CA GLY A 34 0.55 -23.50 -7.45
C GLY A 34 0.84 -23.47 -5.94
N PRO A 35 0.50 -22.36 -5.29
CA PRO A 35 0.98 -22.06 -3.96
C PRO A 35 0.42 -23.10 -2.98
N GLY A 36 1.29 -23.64 -2.17
CA GLY A 36 0.99 -24.73 -1.23
C GLY A 36 2.09 -24.93 -0.22
N ALA A 37 2.96 -23.94 -0.05
CA ALA A 37 3.92 -23.88 1.03
C ALA A 37 3.80 -22.53 1.71
N PHE A 38 3.03 -22.57 2.78
CA PHE A 38 3.27 -21.80 3.97
C PHE A 38 4.73 -21.29 4.04
N CYS A 39 4.93 -19.99 3.83
CA CYS A 39 5.91 -19.28 4.64
C CYS A 39 5.27 -19.14 6.03
N GLN A 40 5.15 -20.27 6.76
CA GLN A 40 5.21 -20.17 8.21
C GLN A 40 6.55 -19.48 8.45
N ILE A 41 6.53 -18.29 9.06
CA ILE A 41 7.58 -18.02 10.04
C ILE A 41 7.45 -19.19 11.01
N SER A 42 8.24 -20.23 10.78
CA SER A 42 8.27 -21.41 11.62
C SER A 42 8.63 -20.95 13.01
N GLY A 43 8.09 -21.65 13.99
CA GLY A 43 8.01 -21.16 15.36
C GLY A 43 9.31 -20.90 16.10
N ASP A 44 10.43 -21.10 15.43
CA ASP A 44 11.78 -21.08 15.96
C ASP A 44 12.49 -19.73 15.67
N ASP A 45 11.84 -18.82 14.93
CA ASP A 45 12.48 -17.63 14.36
C ASP A 45 12.71 -16.43 15.33
N TYR A 46 12.78 -16.66 16.65
CA TYR A 46 12.99 -15.55 17.61
C TYR A 46 13.96 -15.87 18.76
N ASN A 47 14.65 -17.01 18.77
CA ASN A 47 15.60 -17.32 19.83
C ASN A 47 17.05 -17.38 19.33
N SER A 48 17.87 -16.47 19.87
CA SER A 48 19.31 -16.68 19.96
C SER A 48 19.59 -17.97 20.72
N GLU A 49 20.58 -18.70 20.20
CA GLU A 49 21.17 -19.94 20.72
C GLU A 49 20.38 -21.23 20.39
N SER A 50 20.68 -21.73 19.19
CA SER A 50 20.41 -23.07 18.63
C SER A 50 19.04 -23.30 17.95
N SER A 51 19.08 -23.35 16.60
CA SER A 51 18.01 -23.54 15.58
C SER A 51 16.89 -22.48 15.59
N GLY A 52 16.84 -21.41 14.79
CA GLY A 52 17.37 -21.11 13.44
C GLY A 52 16.17 -20.95 12.49
N GLY A 53 15.54 -19.79 12.35
CA GLY A 53 16.17 -18.51 12.03
C GLY A 53 15.82 -17.35 12.96
N SER A 54 15.96 -16.12 12.48
CA SER A 54 15.47 -14.93 13.15
C SER A 54 14.70 -14.06 12.17
N LEU A 55 13.67 -13.36 12.63
CA LEU A 55 13.14 -12.24 11.86
C LEU A 55 14.15 -11.10 11.87
N THR A 56 14.68 -10.78 10.69
CA THR A 56 15.70 -9.76 10.52
C THR A 56 15.11 -8.61 9.70
N GLU A 57 15.36 -7.36 10.12
CA GLU A 57 15.00 -6.20 9.31
C GLU A 57 15.67 -6.27 7.94
N LEU A 58 15.00 -5.70 6.93
CA LEU A 58 15.57 -5.55 5.61
C LEU A 58 16.79 -4.60 5.66
N SER A 59 17.68 -4.70 4.66
CA SER A 59 18.92 -3.91 4.62
C SER A 59 19.09 -3.25 3.25
N PRO A 60 18.81 -1.95 3.10
CA PRO A 60 18.44 -0.99 4.15
C PRO A 60 17.03 -1.24 4.73
N PRO A 61 16.76 -0.76 5.96
CA PRO A 61 15.48 -0.99 6.62
C PRO A 61 14.35 -0.19 5.95
N VAL A 62 13.21 -0.84 5.75
CA VAL A 62 11.95 -0.19 5.36
C VAL A 62 11.13 0.00 6.62
N TRP A 63 11.03 1.25 7.11
CA TRP A 63 10.43 1.51 8.41
C TRP A 63 9.63 2.80 8.48
N ARG A 64 8.71 2.86 9.45
CA ARG A 64 7.95 4.07 9.84
C ARG A 64 7.91 4.18 11.35
N ARG A 65 7.88 5.39 11.87
CA ARG A 65 7.66 5.69 13.28
C ARG A 65 6.39 6.51 13.42
N PHE A 66 5.48 6.08 14.27
CA PHE A 66 4.18 6.72 14.43
C PHE A 66 3.69 6.68 15.89
N ARG A 67 2.82 7.62 16.21
CA ARG A 67 2.10 7.72 17.48
C ARG A 67 0.68 7.19 17.30
N VAL A 68 0.17 6.43 18.26
CA VAL A 68 -1.22 5.93 18.28
C VAL A 68 -1.71 5.72 19.72
N SER A 69 -3.01 5.86 19.98
CA SER A 69 -3.58 5.49 21.28
C SER A 69 -3.52 3.98 21.50
N SER A 70 -3.17 3.56 22.72
CA SER A 70 -3.19 2.15 23.13
C SER A 70 -4.59 1.51 23.03
N ALA A 71 -5.65 2.32 22.98
CA ALA A 71 -7.04 1.86 22.85
C ALA A 71 -7.53 1.67 21.41
N VAL A 72 -6.69 1.88 20.39
CA VAL A 72 -7.08 1.58 19.01
C VAL A 72 -7.16 0.06 18.82
N ASN A 73 -8.31 -0.43 18.36
CA ASN A 73 -8.48 -1.85 18.04
C ASN A 73 -7.68 -2.27 16.80
N LEU A 74 -7.36 -3.55 16.65
CA LEU A 74 -6.44 -4.02 15.62
C LEU A 74 -7.01 -3.90 14.19
N GLU A 75 -8.34 -3.93 14.00
CA GLU A 75 -8.96 -3.67 12.69
C GLU A 75 -8.83 -2.20 12.25
N LEU A 76 -9.09 -1.26 13.16
CA LEU A 76 -8.87 0.17 12.92
C LEU A 76 -7.38 0.48 12.79
N LEU A 77 -6.52 -0.19 13.56
CA LEU A 77 -5.08 -0.07 13.43
C LEU A 77 -4.66 -0.48 12.02
N HIS A 78 -5.10 -1.63 11.52
CA HIS A 78 -4.83 -2.06 10.15
C HIS A 78 -5.37 -1.05 9.11
N ASP A 79 -6.69 -0.81 9.12
CA ASP A 79 -7.38 -0.09 8.05
C ASP A 79 -7.06 1.41 8.06
N LYS A 80 -7.08 2.06 9.23
CA LYS A 80 -6.98 3.51 9.36
C LYS A 80 -5.57 4.01 9.63
N VAL A 81 -4.68 3.17 10.13
CA VAL A 81 -3.34 3.60 10.60
C VAL A 81 -2.23 2.92 9.82
N LEU A 82 -2.06 1.60 9.89
CA LEU A 82 -0.92 0.89 9.30
C LEU A 82 -0.93 0.94 7.78
N CYS A 83 -2.09 0.74 7.15
CA CYS A 83 -2.21 0.87 5.70
C CYS A 83 -1.69 2.24 5.20
N PRO A 84 -2.18 3.39 5.67
CA PRO A 84 -1.63 4.68 5.24
C PRO A 84 -0.20 4.96 5.77
N VAL A 85 0.19 4.46 6.94
CA VAL A 85 1.55 4.62 7.49
C VAL A 85 2.60 3.98 6.58
N MET A 86 2.40 2.72 6.22
CA MET A 86 3.31 2.01 5.30
C MET A 86 3.10 2.50 3.87
N GLY A 87 1.85 2.59 3.45
CA GLY A 87 1.46 2.86 2.08
C GLY A 87 0.70 1.72 1.41
N TRP A 88 0.12 0.80 2.17
CA TRP A 88 -0.76 -0.23 1.65
C TRP A 88 -2.13 0.32 1.28
N THR A 89 -2.76 -0.35 0.33
CA THR A 89 -4.12 -0.11 -0.12
C THR A 89 -5.07 -0.68 0.91
N ARG A 90 -5.93 0.21 1.42
CA ARG A 90 -6.97 -0.17 2.37
C ARG A 90 -7.99 -1.10 1.72
N ASN A 91 -8.43 -2.11 2.46
CA ASN A 91 -9.42 -3.11 2.01
C ASN A 91 -8.98 -3.96 0.82
N TYR A 92 -7.68 -4.19 0.62
CA TYR A 92 -7.21 -5.01 -0.49
C TYR A 92 -6.91 -6.44 -0.06
N HIS A 93 -6.11 -6.59 0.99
CA HIS A 93 -5.74 -7.88 1.57
C HIS A 93 -6.24 -8.02 3.01
N THR A 94 -6.35 -9.26 3.46
CA THR A 94 -6.56 -9.55 4.90
C THR A 94 -5.23 -9.47 5.66
N PHE A 95 -5.30 -9.63 6.98
CA PHE A 95 -4.15 -9.46 7.86
C PHE A 95 -4.23 -10.32 9.12
N ALA A 96 -3.09 -10.43 9.80
CA ALA A 96 -3.01 -11.02 11.14
C ALA A 96 -1.98 -10.30 12.03
N PHE A 97 -2.24 -10.30 13.33
CA PHE A 97 -1.26 -9.92 14.36
C PHE A 97 -0.94 -11.11 15.26
N CYS A 98 0.28 -11.18 15.77
CA CYS A 98 0.63 -12.07 16.88
C CYS A 98 1.82 -11.51 17.67
N GLY A 99 2.01 -11.98 18.91
CA GLY A 99 3.18 -11.59 19.71
C GLY A 99 4.50 -12.14 19.16
N THR A 100 5.64 -11.59 19.60
CA THR A 100 6.98 -12.06 19.19
C THR A 100 7.49 -13.28 19.98
N GLY A 101 6.76 -13.76 20.99
CA GLY A 101 7.12 -14.95 21.77
C GLY A 101 7.22 -16.23 20.94
N PRO A 102 7.53 -17.39 21.55
CA PRO A 102 7.61 -18.67 20.83
C PRO A 102 6.32 -18.95 20.05
N ALA A 103 6.37 -19.46 18.81
CA ALA A 103 5.11 -19.64 18.07
C ALA A 103 4.19 -20.68 18.70
N ALA A 104 4.76 -21.65 19.41
CA ALA A 104 4.04 -22.56 20.29
C ALA A 104 3.38 -21.87 21.49
N GLU A 105 3.37 -20.55 21.60
CA GLU A 105 2.66 -19.77 22.62
C GLU A 105 1.90 -18.58 22.00
N ARG A 106 2.03 -18.35 20.68
CA ARG A 106 1.42 -17.20 20.01
C ARG A 106 -0.10 -17.33 19.90
N THR A 107 -0.77 -16.30 20.37
CA THR A 107 -2.16 -15.97 20.03
C THR A 107 -2.17 -15.15 18.75
N TYR A 108 -3.05 -15.52 17.82
CA TYR A 108 -3.23 -14.82 16.55
C TYR A 108 -4.54 -14.04 16.55
N TYR A 109 -4.44 -12.77 16.19
CA TYR A 109 -5.56 -11.85 16.05
C TYR A 109 -5.78 -11.61 14.56
N VAL A 110 -6.96 -11.91 14.05
CA VAL A 110 -7.22 -12.04 12.61
C VAL A 110 -8.48 -11.30 12.21
N GLN A 111 -8.59 -10.93 10.94
CA GLN A 111 -9.84 -10.42 10.41
C GLN A 111 -10.84 -11.57 10.22
N GLU A 112 -11.91 -11.58 11.01
CA GLU A 112 -12.99 -12.54 10.84
C GLU A 112 -14.08 -12.03 9.87
N ARG A 113 -14.81 -12.96 9.25
CA ARG A 113 -15.98 -12.70 8.39
C ARG A 113 -15.65 -11.91 7.10
N THR A 114 -14.41 -12.00 6.66
CA THR A 114 -13.93 -11.49 5.36
C THR A 114 -14.10 -12.52 4.24
N ASP A 115 -14.23 -12.03 3.01
CA ASP A 115 -14.24 -12.82 1.78
C ASP A 115 -12.91 -12.74 1.03
N ALA A 116 -11.89 -12.13 1.66
CA ALA A 116 -10.56 -12.01 1.10
C ALA A 116 -10.01 -13.39 0.70
N THR A 117 -9.51 -13.49 -0.55
CA THR A 117 -9.07 -14.77 -1.11
C THR A 117 -7.87 -15.31 -0.34
N ASP A 118 -6.97 -14.43 0.05
CA ASP A 118 -5.78 -14.71 0.87
C ASP A 118 -6.11 -15.26 2.27
N LEU A 119 -7.37 -15.19 2.74
CA LEU A 119 -7.80 -15.89 3.96
C LEU A 119 -7.59 -17.41 3.88
N MET A 120 -7.55 -18.00 2.68
CA MET A 120 -7.24 -19.42 2.53
C MET A 120 -5.87 -19.81 3.10
N TRP A 121 -4.94 -18.85 3.17
CA TRP A 121 -3.59 -19.01 3.73
C TRP A 121 -3.54 -18.93 5.25
N GLN A 122 -4.62 -18.47 5.89
CA GLN A 122 -4.73 -18.50 7.35
C GLN A 122 -4.60 -19.93 7.90
N GLY A 123 -4.90 -20.95 7.07
CA GLY A 123 -4.84 -22.36 7.41
C GLY A 123 -5.87 -22.77 8.46
N ARG A 124 -6.33 -24.02 8.40
CA ARG A 124 -6.88 -24.65 9.60
C ARG A 124 -5.69 -24.91 10.51
N ARG A 125 -5.49 -24.09 11.55
CA ARG A 125 -4.47 -24.38 12.57
C ARG A 125 -4.68 -25.82 13.07
N THR A 126 -3.71 -26.68 12.79
CA THR A 126 -3.74 -28.09 13.22
C THR A 126 -3.40 -28.24 14.70
N ASP A 127 -2.84 -27.20 15.32
CA ASP A 127 -2.53 -27.14 16.75
C ASP A 127 -3.77 -26.92 17.64
N GLY A 128 -4.95 -26.75 17.04
CA GLY A 128 -6.23 -26.63 17.75
C GLY A 128 -6.42 -25.32 18.52
N ARG A 129 -5.53 -24.34 18.37
CA ARG A 129 -5.63 -23.08 19.12
C ARG A 129 -6.59 -22.10 18.46
N PRO A 130 -7.44 -21.43 19.26
CA PRO A 130 -8.35 -20.43 18.72
C PRO A 130 -7.56 -19.24 18.18
N THR A 131 -8.05 -18.70 17.07
CA THR A 131 -7.77 -17.32 16.65
C THR A 131 -8.73 -16.39 17.38
N LEU A 132 -8.35 -15.12 17.55
CA LEU A 132 -9.20 -14.08 18.12
C LEU A 132 -9.55 -13.04 17.05
N ASP A 133 -10.75 -12.47 17.12
CA ASP A 133 -11.18 -11.41 16.21
C ASP A 133 -10.40 -10.12 16.50
N ALA A 134 -9.69 -9.60 15.51
CA ALA A 134 -8.89 -8.38 15.62
C ALA A 134 -9.69 -7.15 16.08
N ARG A 135 -11.01 -7.13 15.88
CA ARG A 135 -11.89 -6.02 16.32
C ARG A 135 -12.06 -5.94 17.83
N ASP A 136 -11.95 -7.07 18.50
CA ASP A 136 -12.23 -7.19 19.93
C ASP A 136 -10.99 -6.95 20.80
N HIS A 137 -9.85 -6.66 20.16
CA HIS A 137 -8.55 -6.48 20.80
C HIS A 137 -7.86 -5.20 20.38
N THR A 138 -7.09 -4.62 21.30
CA THR A 138 -6.38 -3.35 21.12
C THR A 138 -4.87 -3.51 20.99
N ILE A 139 -4.20 -2.53 20.38
CA ILE A 139 -2.74 -2.54 20.29
C ILE A 139 -2.05 -2.48 21.65
N GLY A 140 -2.68 -1.85 22.66
CA GLY A 140 -2.18 -1.80 24.02
C GLY A 140 -2.19 -3.15 24.75
N GLU A 141 -2.99 -4.12 24.30
CA GLU A 141 -2.95 -5.49 24.82
C GLU A 141 -1.73 -6.27 24.30
N LEU A 142 -1.22 -5.91 23.11
CA LEU A 142 -0.04 -6.54 22.51
C LEU A 142 1.26 -5.82 22.91
N LEU A 143 1.20 -4.50 23.14
CA LEU A 143 2.35 -3.64 23.41
C LEU A 143 2.10 -2.82 24.69
N ALA A 144 2.54 -3.34 25.83
CA ALA A 144 2.28 -2.74 27.15
C ALA A 144 3.49 -1.96 27.69
N SER A 145 4.70 -2.44 27.42
CA SER A 145 5.96 -1.90 27.93
C SER A 145 6.94 -1.60 26.81
N VAL A 146 7.77 -0.58 27.00
CA VAL A 146 8.85 -0.24 26.05
C VAL A 146 9.72 -1.47 25.79
N GLY A 147 9.96 -1.77 24.53
CA GLY A 147 10.68 -2.97 24.08
C GLY A 147 9.76 -4.11 23.60
N ASP A 148 8.49 -4.12 24.01
CA ASP A 148 7.51 -5.08 23.52
C ASP A 148 7.41 -5.05 22.00
N GLY A 149 7.12 -6.21 21.41
CA GLY A 149 6.98 -6.36 19.99
C GLY A 149 5.82 -7.26 19.59
N CYS A 150 5.24 -6.97 18.43
CA CYS A 150 4.30 -7.87 17.76
C CYS A 150 4.58 -7.92 16.26
N ILE A 151 4.23 -9.06 15.66
CA ILE A 151 4.31 -9.28 14.23
C ILE A 151 2.96 -8.92 13.63
N TYR A 152 2.99 -8.11 12.58
CA TYR A 152 1.87 -7.76 11.73
C TYR A 152 2.11 -8.31 10.33
N ASN A 153 1.29 -9.27 9.91
CA ASN A 153 1.32 -9.81 8.56
C ASN A 153 0.24 -9.11 7.71
N TYR A 154 0.66 -8.38 6.68
CA TYR A 154 -0.21 -7.84 5.64
C TYR A 154 -0.14 -8.73 4.42
N ASP A 155 -1.30 -9.04 3.82
CA ASP A 155 -1.41 -10.03 2.74
C ASP A 155 -0.94 -11.41 3.16
N LEU A 156 -1.90 -12.27 3.50
CA LEU A 156 -1.57 -13.63 3.92
C LEU A 156 -1.09 -14.52 2.76
N GLY A 157 -1.25 -14.08 1.51
CA GLY A 157 -0.69 -14.74 0.33
C GLY A 157 0.79 -14.43 0.18
N ASP A 158 1.12 -13.15 0.00
CA ASP A 158 2.51 -12.71 -0.23
C ASP A 158 3.34 -12.62 1.05
N CYS A 159 2.68 -12.61 2.21
CA CYS A 159 3.29 -12.65 3.54
C CYS A 159 4.21 -11.45 3.81
N PHE A 160 3.68 -10.22 3.72
CA PHE A 160 4.44 -9.02 4.12
C PHE A 160 4.47 -8.88 5.64
N TYR A 161 5.51 -9.45 6.24
CA TYR A 161 5.73 -9.39 7.67
C TYR A 161 6.36 -8.07 8.11
N HIS A 162 5.74 -7.48 9.13
CA HIS A 162 6.23 -6.29 9.79
C HIS A 162 6.43 -6.57 11.28
N LEU A 163 7.51 -6.06 11.84
CA LEU A 163 7.72 -6.01 13.28
C LEU A 163 7.30 -4.63 13.78
N LEU A 164 6.29 -4.60 14.66
CA LEU A 164 5.95 -3.42 15.44
C LEU A 164 6.71 -3.50 16.76
N ARG A 165 7.51 -2.48 17.07
CA ARG A 165 8.25 -2.36 18.32
C ARG A 165 7.81 -1.10 19.06
N LEU A 166 7.44 -1.25 20.33
CA LEU A 166 7.11 -0.14 21.20
C LEU A 166 8.39 0.56 21.66
N GLU A 167 8.62 1.79 21.20
CA GLU A 167 9.81 2.57 21.53
C GLU A 167 9.60 3.49 22.73
N GLU A 168 8.37 3.99 22.91
CA GLU A 168 8.04 4.94 23.99
C GLU A 168 6.57 4.80 24.39
N VAL A 169 6.31 4.85 25.70
CA VAL A 169 4.96 5.03 26.25
C VAL A 169 4.85 6.47 26.73
N VAL A 170 3.99 7.25 26.08
CA VAL A 170 3.77 8.65 26.45
C VAL A 170 3.01 8.70 27.78
N PRO A 171 3.44 9.51 28.76
CA PRO A 171 2.72 9.66 30.02
C PRO A 171 1.25 10.05 29.81
N GLU A 172 0.37 9.58 30.69
CA GLU A 172 -1.07 9.82 30.59
C GLU A 172 -1.42 11.32 30.46
N LEU A 173 -0.79 12.18 31.26
CA LEU A 173 -0.99 13.64 31.23
C LEU A 173 -0.58 14.29 29.90
N ALA A 174 0.30 13.65 29.13
CA ALA A 174 0.77 14.12 27.82
C ALA A 174 0.12 13.35 26.66
N SER A 175 -0.73 12.36 26.96
CA SER A 175 -1.44 11.56 25.96
C SER A 175 -2.63 12.35 25.42
N THR A 176 -2.80 12.30 24.11
CA THR A 176 -3.81 13.04 23.36
C THR A 176 -4.77 12.11 22.61
N GLY A 177 -4.41 10.82 22.53
CA GLY A 177 -5.07 9.81 21.70
C GLY A 177 -4.76 9.95 20.21
N ARG A 178 -4.05 11.01 19.78
CA ARG A 178 -3.91 11.35 18.36
C ARG A 178 -3.00 10.36 17.64
N VAL A 179 -3.34 10.09 16.38
CA VAL A 179 -2.49 9.37 15.45
C VAL A 179 -1.61 10.36 14.70
N GLU A 180 -0.30 10.11 14.66
CA GLU A 180 0.66 10.95 13.97
C GLU A 180 1.79 10.13 13.36
N ILE A 181 2.15 10.39 12.10
CA ILE A 181 3.35 9.83 11.49
C ILE A 181 4.51 10.77 11.79
N LEU A 182 5.56 10.23 12.41
CA LEU A 182 6.71 10.97 12.93
C LEU A 182 7.92 10.91 11.99
N GLY A 183 8.05 9.84 11.21
CA GLY A 183 9.15 9.65 10.27
C GLY A 183 9.15 8.27 9.65
N GLY A 184 10.15 8.01 8.81
CA GLY A 184 10.32 6.76 8.10
C GLY A 184 11.37 6.86 7.01
N GLU A 185 11.71 5.71 6.43
CA GLU A 185 12.65 5.61 5.31
C GLU A 185 12.27 4.44 4.40
N MET A 186 12.72 4.53 3.15
CA MET A 186 12.47 3.57 2.07
C MET A 186 10.99 3.39 1.73
N ARG A 187 10.74 2.94 0.51
CA ARG A 187 9.39 2.67 0.04
C ARG A 187 8.82 1.42 0.69
N CYS A 188 7.53 1.44 0.97
CA CYS A 188 6.75 0.22 1.13
C CYS A 188 6.84 -0.63 -0.15
N PRO A 189 6.89 -1.97 -0.05
CA PRO A 189 6.77 -2.83 -1.23
C PRO A 189 5.49 -2.55 -2.02
N ASP A 190 5.50 -2.90 -3.29
CA ASP A 190 4.32 -2.85 -4.15
C ASP A 190 3.27 -3.91 -3.76
N GLU A 191 2.00 -3.58 -3.98
CA GLU A 191 0.87 -4.53 -3.85
C GLU A 191 0.99 -5.71 -4.80
N ASP A 192 0.49 -6.88 -4.39
CA ASP A 192 0.63 -8.16 -5.10
C ASP A 192 2.10 -8.43 -5.50
N GLY A 193 2.99 -8.19 -4.53
CA GLY A 193 4.42 -8.38 -4.70
C GLY A 193 4.84 -9.85 -4.60
N ASP A 194 6.08 -10.10 -4.16
CA ASP A 194 6.58 -11.48 -3.95
C ASP A 194 7.02 -11.69 -2.48
N GLY A 195 6.47 -10.90 -1.55
CA GLY A 195 6.85 -10.91 -0.14
C GLY A 195 8.20 -10.25 0.20
N CYS A 196 8.52 -10.21 1.49
CA CYS A 196 9.67 -9.45 2.03
C CYS A 196 11.03 -9.93 1.53
N ALA A 197 11.24 -11.25 1.44
CA ALA A 197 12.52 -11.82 1.03
C ALA A 197 12.85 -11.51 -0.43
N ALA A 198 11.88 -11.70 -1.33
CA ALA A 198 12.04 -11.38 -2.74
C ALA A 198 12.20 -9.86 -2.97
N TYR A 199 11.50 -9.03 -2.19
CA TYR A 199 11.67 -7.59 -2.25
C TYR A 199 13.11 -7.16 -1.92
N GLN A 200 13.68 -7.75 -0.87
CA GLN A 200 15.08 -7.53 -0.48
C GLN A 200 16.04 -7.95 -1.61
N GLU A 201 15.93 -9.18 -2.09
CA GLU A 201 16.88 -9.75 -3.07
C GLU A 201 16.82 -9.05 -4.44
N LYS A 202 15.63 -8.67 -4.90
CA LYS A 202 15.44 -8.13 -6.26
C LYS A 202 15.73 -6.63 -6.33
N VAL A 203 15.21 -5.85 -5.39
CA VAL A 203 15.16 -4.39 -5.52
C VAL A 203 16.07 -3.68 -4.52
N LEU A 204 15.97 -4.00 -3.22
CA LEU A 204 16.69 -3.25 -2.19
C LEU A 204 18.20 -3.51 -2.19
N ASP A 205 18.61 -4.78 -2.32
CA ASP A 205 20.02 -5.15 -2.46
C ASP A 205 20.64 -4.49 -3.70
N LEU A 206 19.87 -4.44 -4.78
CA LEU A 206 20.30 -3.82 -6.03
C LEU A 206 20.41 -2.30 -5.89
N HIS A 207 19.46 -1.65 -5.22
CA HIS A 207 19.55 -0.23 -4.88
C HIS A 207 20.79 0.08 -4.04
N SER A 208 21.08 -0.73 -3.02
CA SER A 208 22.29 -0.57 -2.19
C SER A 208 23.57 -0.65 -3.02
N ARG A 209 23.66 -1.61 -3.96
CA ARG A 209 24.79 -1.71 -4.91
C ARG A 209 24.91 -0.46 -5.77
N VAL A 210 23.81 0.05 -6.32
CA VAL A 210 23.79 1.28 -7.13
C VAL A 210 24.21 2.50 -6.29
N ALA A 211 23.80 2.59 -5.03
CA ALA A 211 24.23 3.67 -4.15
C ALA A 211 25.73 3.61 -3.83
N SER A 212 26.29 2.39 -3.71
CA SER A 212 27.71 2.17 -3.44
C SER A 212 28.62 2.47 -4.63
N ASP A 213 28.16 2.17 -5.86
CA ASP A 213 28.83 2.53 -7.11
C ASP A 213 27.81 3.15 -8.08
N PRO A 214 27.61 4.48 -8.01
CA PRO A 214 26.70 5.19 -8.90
C PRO A 214 27.12 5.13 -10.37
N THR A 215 28.35 4.69 -10.68
CA THR A 215 28.85 4.58 -12.06
C THR A 215 28.55 3.23 -12.70
N ASP A 216 28.06 2.24 -11.93
CA ASP A 216 27.62 0.94 -12.46
C ASP A 216 26.31 1.08 -13.25
N SER A 217 26.48 1.41 -14.53
CA SER A 217 25.37 1.57 -15.46
C SER A 217 24.58 0.27 -15.70
N LYS A 218 25.12 -0.91 -15.37
CA LYS A 218 24.41 -2.19 -15.51
C LYS A 218 23.46 -2.37 -14.33
N SER A 219 23.94 -2.18 -13.10
CA SER A 219 23.09 -2.25 -11.90
C SER A 219 22.00 -1.19 -11.90
N ALA A 220 22.33 0.05 -12.31
CA ALA A 220 21.36 1.12 -12.43
C ALA A 220 20.24 0.79 -13.43
N ARG A 221 20.57 0.21 -14.59
CA ARG A 221 19.57 -0.23 -15.58
C ARG A 221 18.74 -1.41 -15.09
N LYS A 222 19.37 -2.37 -14.42
CA LYS A 222 18.66 -3.50 -13.82
C LYS A 222 17.65 -3.03 -12.77
N LEU A 223 18.03 -2.04 -11.95
CA LEU A 223 17.13 -1.47 -10.95
C LEU A 223 15.97 -0.74 -11.61
N ALA A 224 16.27 0.08 -12.61
CA ALA A 224 15.26 0.79 -13.36
C ALA A 224 14.24 -0.16 -14.02
N ALA A 225 14.71 -1.27 -14.60
CA ALA A 225 13.85 -2.31 -15.16
C ALA A 225 12.97 -2.99 -14.10
N ALA A 226 13.56 -3.38 -12.96
CA ALA A 226 12.79 -3.97 -11.86
C ALA A 226 11.72 -3.01 -11.32
N CYS A 227 12.04 -1.72 -11.19
CA CYS A 227 11.07 -0.71 -10.78
C CYS A 227 9.97 -0.48 -11.84
N PHE A 228 10.32 -0.54 -13.13
CA PHE A 228 9.38 -0.37 -14.24
C PHE A 228 8.31 -1.45 -14.24
N GLU A 229 8.67 -2.70 -13.97
CA GLU A 229 7.72 -3.83 -13.89
C GLU A 229 6.71 -3.69 -12.75
N ARG A 230 7.09 -2.95 -11.69
CA ARG A 230 6.37 -2.84 -10.41
C ARG A 230 5.50 -1.59 -10.27
N ARG A 231 5.51 -0.72 -11.27
CA ARG A 231 4.93 0.64 -11.17
C ARG A 231 3.40 0.74 -11.32
N GLY A 232 2.75 -0.34 -11.76
CA GLY A 232 1.32 -0.37 -12.07
C GLY A 232 0.46 -0.94 -10.94
N THR A 233 1.07 -1.23 -9.79
CA THR A 233 0.40 -1.78 -8.62
C THR A 233 -0.41 -0.69 -7.90
N LEU A 234 -1.43 -1.09 -7.13
CA LEU A 234 -2.42 -0.16 -6.58
C LEU A 234 -1.81 0.93 -5.69
N ASN A 235 -0.74 0.62 -4.96
CA ASN A 235 -0.06 1.56 -4.08
C ASN A 235 1.06 2.36 -4.75
N VAL A 236 1.22 2.23 -6.07
CA VAL A 236 2.21 2.95 -6.86
C VAL A 236 1.52 3.87 -7.86
N LEU A 237 1.60 5.17 -7.60
CA LEU A 237 1.08 6.19 -8.50
C LEU A 237 2.26 6.80 -9.28
N GLY A 238 2.55 6.25 -10.46
CA GLY A 238 3.60 6.77 -11.35
C GLY A 238 4.84 5.88 -11.36
N ARG A 239 6.00 6.38 -10.91
CA ARG A 239 7.27 5.63 -10.86
C ARG A 239 7.38 4.90 -9.52
N PHE A 240 7.83 3.65 -9.56
CA PHE A 240 8.31 2.96 -8.37
C PHE A 240 9.77 3.37 -8.09
N ASP A 241 10.06 3.90 -6.92
CA ASP A 241 11.43 4.14 -6.46
C ASP A 241 11.63 3.55 -5.05
N PRO A 242 12.45 2.52 -4.86
CA PRO A 242 12.60 1.87 -3.56
C PRO A 242 13.13 2.79 -2.46
N ALA A 243 13.87 3.85 -2.80
CA ALA A 243 14.40 4.79 -1.82
C ALA A 243 13.36 5.80 -1.32
N GLU A 244 12.20 5.90 -1.96
CA GLU A 244 11.31 7.02 -1.71
C GLU A 244 10.53 6.87 -0.40
N PHE A 245 10.51 7.97 0.36
CA PHE A 245 9.60 8.16 1.48
C PHE A 245 9.23 9.65 1.55
N ASP A 246 7.93 9.94 1.46
CA ASP A 246 7.39 11.29 1.61
C ASP A 246 6.46 11.33 2.83
N LEU A 247 6.94 11.96 3.90
CA LEU A 247 6.22 12.09 5.16
C LEU A 247 4.89 12.83 5.01
N GLU A 248 4.85 13.91 4.21
CA GLU A 248 3.65 14.71 4.04
C GLU A 248 2.63 13.98 3.17
N ALA A 249 3.07 13.24 2.15
CA ALA A 249 2.19 12.35 1.39
C ALA A 249 1.59 11.24 2.27
N ARG A 250 2.35 10.65 3.21
CA ARG A 250 1.80 9.66 4.16
C ARG A 250 0.84 10.30 5.17
N ARG A 251 1.13 11.50 5.66
CA ARG A 251 0.22 12.25 6.55
C ARG A 251 -1.09 12.62 5.85
N ALA A 252 -1.04 12.99 4.57
CA ALA A 252 -2.22 13.22 3.75
C ALA A 252 -3.03 11.92 3.58
N ALA A 253 -2.38 10.79 3.27
CA ALA A 253 -3.05 9.49 3.17
C ALA A 253 -3.70 9.06 4.50
N LEU A 254 -3.05 9.31 5.64
CA LEU A 254 -3.62 9.08 6.96
C LEU A 254 -4.86 9.96 7.20
N ALA A 255 -4.79 11.25 6.87
CA ALA A 255 -5.93 12.16 7.00
C ALA A 255 -7.10 11.71 6.12
N ASP A 256 -6.85 11.28 4.89
CA ASP A 256 -7.88 10.75 3.99
C ASP A 256 -8.49 9.45 4.53
N ALA A 257 -7.66 8.54 5.08
CA ALA A 257 -8.14 7.34 5.73
C ALA A 257 -9.06 7.66 6.92
N LEU A 258 -8.66 8.56 7.82
CA LEU A 258 -9.47 8.99 8.97
C LEU A 258 -10.77 9.70 8.57
N ASN A 259 -10.77 10.44 7.46
CA ASN A 259 -11.95 11.15 6.94
C ASN A 259 -12.93 10.25 6.17
N SER A 260 -12.51 9.04 5.82
CA SER A 260 -13.33 8.07 5.08
C SER A 260 -14.06 7.11 6.01
N ARG A 261 -15.03 6.37 5.47
CA ARG A 261 -15.64 5.22 6.16
C ARG A 261 -14.65 4.12 6.42
N ASN A 262 -14.92 3.29 7.41
CA ASN A 262 -14.19 2.04 7.55
C ASN A 262 -14.40 1.19 6.30
N SER A 263 -13.36 0.46 5.95
CA SER A 263 -13.43 -0.58 4.95
C SER A 263 -14.46 -1.65 5.33
N THR A 264 -15.08 -2.28 4.33
CA THR A 264 -16.07 -3.32 4.60
C THR A 264 -15.36 -4.61 4.98
N TYR A 265 -15.51 -5.07 6.24
CA TYR A 265 -14.89 -6.31 6.69
C TYR A 265 -15.29 -7.56 5.91
N ASN A 266 -16.40 -7.53 5.14
CA ASN A 266 -16.97 -8.67 4.43
C ASN A 266 -16.83 -8.60 2.91
N SER A 267 -15.97 -7.71 2.40
CA SER A 267 -15.69 -7.54 0.98
C SER A 267 -14.34 -6.86 0.81
N VAL A 268 -13.45 -7.44 0.03
CA VAL A 268 -12.20 -6.78 -0.42
C VAL A 268 -12.32 -6.14 -1.81
N LYS A 269 -11.39 -5.25 -2.13
CA LYS A 269 -11.15 -4.75 -3.48
C LYS A 269 -10.64 -5.89 -4.37
N MET A 270 -11.11 -5.95 -5.61
CA MET A 270 -10.71 -7.00 -6.54
C MET A 270 -10.58 -6.50 -7.98
N PHE A 271 -9.59 -7.04 -8.69
CA PHE A 271 -9.53 -6.98 -10.15
C PHE A 271 -10.10 -8.24 -10.76
N SER A 272 -10.89 -8.09 -11.83
CA SER A 272 -11.42 -9.23 -12.56
C SER A 272 -11.63 -8.91 -14.04
N SER A 273 -11.50 -9.94 -14.88
CA SER A 273 -11.84 -9.89 -16.31
C SER A 273 -13.36 -9.90 -16.55
N ARG A 274 -14.16 -10.23 -15.54
CA ARG A 274 -15.62 -10.16 -15.54
C ARG A 274 -16.11 -9.45 -14.28
N PRO A 275 -17.14 -8.60 -14.32
CA PRO A 275 -17.69 -8.01 -13.11
C PRO A 275 -18.16 -9.13 -12.17
N GLY A 276 -17.40 -9.38 -11.11
CA GLY A 276 -17.83 -10.21 -9.99
C GLY A 276 -18.67 -9.33 -9.07
N PHE A 277 -19.80 -9.85 -8.60
CA PHE A 277 -20.66 -9.12 -7.67
C PHE A 277 -20.50 -9.69 -6.28
N THR A 278 -19.73 -9.02 -5.42
CA THR A 278 -19.95 -9.18 -3.97
C THR A 278 -21.28 -8.49 -3.65
N MET A 279 -22.23 -9.22 -3.06
CA MET A 279 -23.52 -8.64 -2.70
C MET A 279 -23.35 -7.64 -1.55
N ALA A 280 -23.31 -6.36 -1.88
CA ALA A 280 -23.38 -5.27 -0.90
C ALA A 280 -24.63 -5.45 -0.02
N ARG A 281 -24.46 -5.35 1.31
CA ARG A 281 -25.52 -5.46 2.32
C ARG A 281 -26.27 -4.14 2.51
N ILE A 282 -27.31 -4.13 3.35
CA ILE A 282 -27.97 -2.87 3.76
C ILE A 282 -26.96 -1.92 4.38
N GLY A 283 -26.93 -0.68 3.86
CA GLY A 283 -25.92 0.31 4.23
C GLY A 283 -24.57 0.15 3.54
N GLN A 284 -24.48 -0.64 2.45
CA GLN A 284 -23.30 -0.77 1.60
C GLN A 284 -23.65 -0.50 0.14
N LYS A 285 -22.65 -0.11 -0.66
CA LYS A 285 -22.74 0.04 -2.12
C LYS A 285 -21.59 -0.66 -2.81
N GLY A 286 -21.89 -1.34 -3.91
CA GLY A 286 -20.87 -1.82 -4.85
C GLY A 286 -20.47 -0.70 -5.80
N VAL A 287 -19.17 -0.48 -5.93
CA VAL A 287 -18.57 0.48 -6.84
C VAL A 287 -17.76 -0.29 -7.87
N THR A 288 -18.08 -0.10 -9.14
CA THR A 288 -17.39 -0.74 -10.25
C THR A 288 -16.68 0.30 -11.08
N VAL A 289 -15.40 0.11 -11.33
CA VAL A 289 -14.56 1.00 -12.11
C VAL A 289 -13.90 0.23 -13.24
N LYS A 290 -13.96 0.76 -14.46
CA LYS A 290 -13.15 0.27 -15.57
C LYS A 290 -11.78 0.91 -15.52
N VAL A 291 -10.76 0.09 -15.58
CA VAL A 291 -9.36 0.51 -15.59
C VAL A 291 -8.76 0.09 -16.91
N TYR A 292 -8.18 1.04 -17.65
CA TYR A 292 -7.51 0.72 -18.89
C TYR A 292 -6.20 0.00 -18.60
N ASP A 293 -6.05 -1.20 -19.14
CA ASP A 293 -4.82 -1.97 -19.15
C ASP A 293 -4.58 -2.53 -20.56
N PRO A 294 -3.52 -2.07 -21.25
CA PRO A 294 -3.21 -2.52 -22.61
C PRO A 294 -2.90 -4.02 -22.69
N LYS A 295 -2.56 -4.71 -21.59
CA LYS A 295 -2.38 -6.17 -21.59
C LYS A 295 -3.67 -6.93 -21.96
N TYR A 296 -4.84 -6.30 -21.82
CA TYR A 296 -6.15 -6.91 -22.05
C TYR A 296 -6.83 -6.36 -23.32
N GLU A 297 -6.07 -6.08 -24.37
CA GLU A 297 -6.58 -5.61 -25.67
C GLU A 297 -7.76 -6.44 -26.22
N SER A 298 -7.74 -7.76 -26.02
CA SER A 298 -8.84 -8.66 -26.43
C SER A 298 -10.17 -8.37 -25.72
N ASN A 299 -10.14 -7.72 -24.56
CA ASN A 299 -11.29 -7.23 -23.81
C ASN A 299 -11.53 -5.73 -24.01
N GLY A 300 -11.03 -5.17 -25.12
CA GLY A 300 -11.07 -3.73 -25.39
C GLY A 300 -10.05 -2.92 -24.61
N GLY A 301 -9.06 -3.57 -23.98
CA GLY A 301 -8.00 -2.91 -23.21
C GLY A 301 -8.40 -2.53 -21.78
N TYR A 302 -9.39 -3.19 -21.17
CA TYR A 302 -9.83 -2.86 -19.82
C TYR A 302 -9.89 -4.07 -18.88
N VAL A 303 -9.61 -3.81 -17.60
CA VAL A 303 -9.96 -4.67 -16.47
C VAL A 303 -11.02 -3.99 -15.61
N VAL A 304 -11.78 -4.79 -14.86
CA VAL A 304 -12.79 -4.28 -13.93
C VAL A 304 -12.21 -4.32 -12.53
N PHE A 305 -12.20 -3.18 -11.87
CA PHE A 305 -11.95 -3.03 -10.45
C PHE A 305 -13.29 -2.91 -9.72
N THR A 306 -13.53 -3.74 -8.72
CA THR A 306 -14.73 -3.68 -7.88
C THR A 306 -14.37 -3.44 -6.42
N GLU A 307 -15.18 -2.64 -5.74
CA GLU A 307 -15.08 -2.40 -4.30
C GLU A 307 -16.49 -2.31 -3.70
N THR A 308 -16.69 -2.93 -2.54
CA THR A 308 -17.86 -2.62 -1.70
C THR A 308 -17.47 -1.55 -0.69
N VAL A 309 -18.26 -0.48 -0.60
CA VAL A 309 -18.04 0.61 0.37
C VAL A 309 -19.21 0.72 1.34
N ASN A 310 -18.92 1.07 2.60
CA ASN A 310 -19.96 1.43 3.55
C ASN A 310 -20.57 2.79 3.17
N VAL A 311 -21.90 2.87 3.15
CA VAL A 311 -22.64 4.14 3.12
C VAL A 311 -23.35 4.43 4.43
N LYS A 312 -23.54 3.39 5.27
CA LYS A 312 -23.94 3.54 6.66
C LYS A 312 -22.83 4.25 7.48
N PRO A 313 -23.19 4.96 8.54
CA PRO A 313 -22.21 5.41 9.52
C PRO A 313 -21.48 4.27 10.20
N ASP A 314 -20.20 4.51 10.50
CA ASP A 314 -19.43 3.65 11.38
C ASP A 314 -19.98 3.79 12.81
N PRO A 315 -20.09 2.70 13.57
CA PRO A 315 -20.55 2.77 14.95
C PRO A 315 -19.46 3.42 15.82
N GLN A 316 -19.85 3.99 16.95
CA GLN A 316 -18.96 4.80 17.79
C GLN A 316 -17.77 4.01 18.36
N ASP A 317 -17.96 2.73 18.64
CA ASP A 317 -16.97 1.79 19.17
C ASP A 317 -16.04 1.19 18.09
N ALA A 318 -16.38 1.36 16.81
CA ALA A 318 -15.54 0.97 15.69
C ALA A 318 -15.23 2.17 14.80
N THR A 319 -14.91 3.33 15.38
CA THR A 319 -14.49 4.51 14.61
C THR A 319 -13.47 5.33 15.38
N LEU A 320 -12.84 6.29 14.70
CA LEU A 320 -11.86 7.20 15.26
C LEU A 320 -12.30 8.64 15.01
N CYS A 321 -11.70 9.58 15.72
CA CYS A 321 -11.89 11.00 15.40
C CYS A 321 -11.43 11.28 13.97
N ALA A 322 -12.34 11.79 13.13
CA ALA A 322 -12.02 12.05 11.72
C ALA A 322 -10.89 13.06 11.53
N ASN A 323 -10.67 13.96 12.49
CA ASN A 323 -9.60 14.96 12.40
C ASN A 323 -8.22 14.45 12.84
N CYS A 324 -8.16 13.57 13.84
CA CYS A 324 -6.89 13.29 14.54
C CYS A 324 -6.67 11.82 14.91
N GLY A 325 -7.63 10.94 14.63
CA GLY A 325 -7.50 9.51 14.89
C GLY A 325 -7.66 9.08 16.34
N SER A 326 -7.97 10.00 17.26
CA SER A 326 -8.21 9.63 18.67
C SER A 326 -9.46 8.75 18.83
N PRO A 327 -9.40 7.62 19.55
CA PRO A 327 -10.57 6.80 19.87
C PRO A 327 -11.35 7.34 21.10
N ASN A 328 -10.84 8.37 21.77
CA ASN A 328 -11.36 8.81 23.07
C ASN A 328 -12.50 9.83 22.91
N ASP A 329 -13.50 9.75 23.80
CA ASP A 329 -14.57 10.75 23.97
C ASP A 329 -15.30 11.17 22.68
N LEU A 330 -15.50 10.21 21.78
CA LEU A 330 -16.07 10.46 20.46
C LEU A 330 -17.51 10.99 20.53
N LYS A 331 -17.76 12.11 19.86
CA LYS A 331 -19.08 12.73 19.73
C LYS A 331 -19.42 12.91 18.26
N GLN A 332 -20.64 12.54 17.90
CA GLN A 332 -21.14 12.65 16.53
C GLN A 332 -21.31 14.12 16.11
N CYS A 333 -21.13 14.37 14.82
CA CYS A 333 -21.54 15.62 14.19
C CYS A 333 -23.04 15.83 14.35
N GLY A 334 -23.46 16.89 15.06
CA GLY A 334 -24.88 17.22 15.20
C GLY A 334 -25.61 17.55 13.88
N GLY A 335 -24.89 17.78 12.78
CA GLY A 335 -25.47 18.06 11.47
C GLY A 335 -25.86 16.81 10.68
N CYS A 336 -24.92 15.86 10.53
CA CYS A 336 -25.13 14.65 9.73
C CYS A 336 -25.33 13.37 10.54
N GLY A 337 -24.91 13.32 11.81
CA GLY A 337 -24.92 12.11 12.64
C GLY A 337 -23.87 11.05 12.24
N SER A 338 -23.10 11.31 11.19
CA SER A 338 -22.30 10.28 10.50
C SER A 338 -20.82 10.25 10.86
N VAL A 339 -20.27 11.32 11.41
CA VAL A 339 -18.82 11.48 11.63
C VAL A 339 -18.56 11.85 13.08
N TYR A 340 -17.45 11.37 13.65
CA TYR A 340 -17.14 11.51 15.08
C TYR A 340 -15.91 12.37 15.36
N TYR A 341 -15.92 13.02 16.51
CA TYR A 341 -14.86 13.91 16.98
C TYR A 341 -14.61 13.72 18.48
N CYS A 342 -13.34 13.66 18.88
CA CYS A 342 -12.98 13.63 20.31
C CYS A 342 -13.17 14.99 21.00
N SER A 343 -13.25 16.09 20.23
CA SER A 343 -13.40 17.44 20.78
C SER A 343 -14.05 18.43 19.82
N ARG A 344 -14.51 19.57 20.34
CA ARG A 344 -15.06 20.67 19.51
C ARG A 344 -14.00 21.31 18.62
N GLU A 345 -12.77 21.35 19.08
CA GLU A 345 -11.62 21.87 18.34
C GLU A 345 -11.35 20.99 17.11
N CYS A 346 -11.33 19.66 17.29
CA CYS A 346 -11.19 18.70 16.19
C CYS A 346 -12.36 18.82 15.20
N GLN A 347 -13.59 18.97 15.69
CA GLN A 347 -14.74 19.22 14.81
C GLN A 347 -14.58 20.50 14.01
N ALA A 348 -14.19 21.61 14.64
CA ALA A 348 -14.02 22.90 13.97
C ALA A 348 -12.88 22.89 12.93
N ALA A 349 -11.77 22.19 13.23
CA ALA A 349 -10.66 22.01 12.30
C ALA A 349 -11.09 21.21 11.07
N HIS A 350 -11.66 20.01 11.27
CA HIS A 350 -12.15 19.17 10.17
C HIS A 350 -13.28 19.84 9.37
N TRP A 351 -14.15 20.60 10.04
CA TRP A 351 -15.22 21.37 9.37
C TRP A 351 -14.68 22.32 8.31
N LYS A 352 -13.63 23.09 8.65
CA LYS A 352 -13.04 24.08 7.75
C LYS A 352 -12.35 23.43 6.56
N LEU A 353 -11.65 22.33 6.78
CA LEU A 353 -10.82 21.68 5.75
C LEU A 353 -11.64 20.82 4.79
N VAL A 354 -12.53 19.98 5.31
CA VAL A 354 -13.18 18.91 4.53
C VAL A 354 -14.69 18.85 4.80
N HIS A 355 -15.11 18.72 6.07
CA HIS A 355 -16.46 18.26 6.38
C HIS A 355 -17.59 19.21 5.92
N LYS A 356 -17.37 20.54 5.92
CA LYS A 356 -18.39 21.50 5.48
C LYS A 356 -18.92 21.19 4.07
N LYS A 357 -18.06 20.71 3.18
CA LYS A 357 -18.40 20.39 1.78
C LYS A 357 -19.21 19.10 1.64
N VAL A 358 -19.05 18.16 2.58
CA VAL A 358 -19.63 16.80 2.49
C VAL A 358 -20.73 16.53 3.51
N CYS A 359 -20.87 17.32 4.57
CA CYS A 359 -21.84 17.11 5.65
C CYS A 359 -23.28 16.91 5.15
N LYS A 360 -23.71 17.68 4.14
CA LYS A 360 -25.06 17.53 3.54
C LYS A 360 -25.21 16.19 2.81
N LYS A 361 -24.16 15.74 2.12
CA LYS A 361 -24.13 14.44 1.42
C LYS A 361 -24.16 13.30 2.44
N GLU A 362 -23.37 13.41 3.51
CA GLU A 362 -23.34 12.45 4.62
C GLU A 362 -24.70 12.32 5.32
N LYS A 363 -25.37 13.46 5.57
CA LYS A 363 -26.72 13.47 6.14
C LYS A 363 -27.71 12.70 5.26
N LYS A 364 -27.69 12.98 3.95
CA LYS A 364 -28.56 12.28 2.99
C LYS A 364 -28.25 10.78 2.92
N ALA A 365 -26.97 10.40 2.97
CA ALA A 365 -26.55 9.00 2.99
C ALA A 365 -27.07 8.28 4.25
N PHE A 366 -26.99 8.93 5.41
CA PHE A 366 -27.54 8.38 6.66
C PHE A 366 -29.06 8.24 6.61
N GLU A 367 -29.79 9.25 6.14
CA GLU A 367 -31.25 9.19 5.98
C GLU A 367 -31.68 8.10 4.98
N ASN A 368 -30.93 7.91 3.88
CA ASN A 368 -31.15 6.82 2.95
C ASN A 368 -30.97 5.46 3.65
N TYR A 369 -29.89 5.30 4.40
CA TYR A 369 -29.62 4.07 5.14
C TYR A 369 -30.73 3.74 6.16
N GLN A 370 -31.23 4.74 6.89
CA GLN A 370 -32.37 4.54 7.81
C GLN A 370 -33.62 4.05 7.06
N ARG A 371 -33.93 4.63 5.90
CA ARG A 371 -35.03 4.13 5.05
C ARG A 371 -34.82 2.70 4.55
N GLU A 372 -33.60 2.31 4.20
CA GLU A 372 -33.29 0.92 3.83
C GLU A 372 -33.53 -0.03 5.01
N LEU A 373 -33.14 0.35 6.22
CA LEU A 373 -33.39 -0.44 7.44
C LEU A 373 -34.88 -0.61 7.71
N GLU A 374 -35.64 0.49 7.69
CA GLU A 374 -37.09 0.48 7.97
C GLU A 374 -37.88 -0.33 6.95
N SER A 375 -37.51 -0.22 5.67
CA SER A 375 -38.20 -0.93 4.59
C SER A 375 -37.74 -2.39 4.42
N GLY A 376 -36.59 -2.75 4.98
CA GLY A 376 -35.90 -4.02 4.71
C GLY A 376 -35.45 -4.19 3.25
N LYS A 377 -35.54 -3.13 2.44
CA LYS A 377 -35.24 -3.16 1.01
C LYS A 377 -33.95 -2.40 0.73
N PRO A 378 -33.07 -2.98 -0.11
CA PRO A 378 -31.82 -2.33 -0.48
C PRO A 378 -32.03 -1.08 -1.34
N ASP A 379 -31.09 -0.13 -1.29
CA ASP A 379 -31.04 1.00 -2.22
C ASP A 379 -31.10 0.48 -3.68
N PRO A 380 -32.03 0.96 -4.53
CA PRO A 380 -32.05 0.58 -5.95
C PRO A 380 -30.76 0.98 -6.68
N ASP A 381 -30.07 2.03 -6.24
CA ASP A 381 -28.77 2.50 -6.76
C ASP A 381 -27.60 1.93 -5.94
N ARG A 382 -27.71 0.67 -5.51
CA ARG A 382 -26.69 0.00 -4.70
C ARG A 382 -25.43 -0.37 -5.49
N PHE A 383 -25.53 -0.54 -6.80
CA PHE A 383 -24.39 -0.76 -7.69
C PHE A 383 -24.20 0.47 -8.57
N VAL A 384 -23.06 1.13 -8.43
CA VAL A 384 -22.77 2.39 -9.14
C VAL A 384 -21.47 2.26 -9.92
N GLU A 385 -21.43 2.88 -11.09
CA GLU A 385 -20.16 3.10 -11.78
C GLU A 385 -19.38 4.17 -11.03
N GLY A 386 -18.18 3.80 -10.58
CA GLY A 386 -17.25 4.72 -9.96
C GLY A 386 -16.51 5.56 -11.01
N PRO A 387 -15.80 6.61 -10.58
CA PRO A 387 -14.93 7.37 -11.48
C PRO A 387 -13.85 6.45 -12.06
N PRO A 388 -13.43 6.65 -13.33
CA PRO A 388 -12.37 5.84 -13.93
C PRO A 388 -11.08 5.99 -13.11
N LEU A 389 -10.46 4.87 -12.75
CA LEU A 389 -9.08 4.87 -12.28
C LEU A 389 -8.21 5.09 -13.52
N VAL A 390 -7.73 6.32 -13.68
CA VAL A 390 -6.80 6.66 -14.76
C VAL A 390 -5.43 6.16 -14.35
N VAL A 391 -4.96 5.08 -14.97
CA VAL A 391 -3.55 4.69 -14.89
C VAL A 391 -2.75 5.80 -15.56
N ARG A 392 -2.11 6.65 -14.76
CA ARG A 392 -1.24 7.70 -15.27
C ARG A 392 0.17 7.14 -15.41
N TYR A 393 0.66 7.14 -16.65
CA TYR A 393 1.98 6.63 -17.01
C TYR A 393 3.13 7.54 -16.56
N TYR A 394 2.82 8.74 -16.08
CA TYR A 394 3.72 9.69 -15.45
C TYR A 394 2.89 10.78 -14.76
N ASP A 395 3.50 11.56 -13.87
CA ASP A 395 2.87 12.75 -13.32
C ASP A 395 3.13 13.96 -14.23
N PRO A 396 2.12 14.47 -14.97
CA PRO A 396 2.30 15.61 -15.86
C PRO A 396 2.63 16.91 -15.11
N ALA A 397 2.33 16.99 -13.80
CA ALA A 397 2.66 18.16 -12.99
C ALA A 397 4.13 18.16 -12.53
N ASN A 398 4.79 16.99 -12.50
CA ASN A 398 6.09 16.80 -11.86
C ASN A 398 7.10 16.06 -12.75
N LEU A 399 7.28 16.52 -14.00
CA LEU A 399 8.28 15.96 -14.91
C LEU A 399 9.73 16.27 -14.47
N ARG A 400 10.60 15.25 -14.43
CA ARG A 400 12.01 15.32 -13.98
C ARG A 400 12.93 16.17 -14.86
N PHE A 401 12.71 16.24 -16.18
CA PHE A 401 13.66 16.88 -17.11
C PHE A 401 13.06 18.06 -17.87
N ARG A 402 13.75 19.21 -17.83
CA ARG A 402 13.35 20.41 -18.59
C ARG A 402 13.82 20.33 -20.04
N VAL A 403 13.19 21.11 -20.91
CA VAL A 403 13.69 21.34 -22.27
C VAL A 403 15.15 21.83 -22.23
N GLY A 404 15.99 21.24 -23.08
CA GLY A 404 17.44 21.46 -23.15
C GLY A 404 18.30 20.47 -22.34
N THR A 405 17.69 19.74 -21.40
CA THR A 405 18.40 18.76 -20.56
C THR A 405 19.03 17.67 -21.42
N LYS A 406 20.31 17.37 -21.17
CA LYS A 406 21.00 16.27 -21.82
C LYS A 406 20.62 14.96 -21.14
N VAL A 407 20.21 13.98 -21.94
CA VAL A 407 19.64 12.72 -21.48
C VAL A 407 20.15 11.55 -22.29
N GLU A 408 20.11 10.38 -21.68
CA GLU A 408 20.17 9.11 -22.37
C GLU A 408 18.75 8.55 -22.40
N CYS A 409 18.29 8.12 -23.57
CA CYS A 409 16.94 7.63 -23.79
C CYS A 409 17.00 6.27 -24.49
N MET A 410 16.04 5.39 -24.17
CA MET A 410 15.87 4.13 -24.88
C MET A 410 15.53 4.38 -26.35
N ILE A 411 16.21 3.68 -27.26
CA ILE A 411 16.08 3.80 -28.73
C ILE A 411 15.73 2.47 -29.42
N GLY A 412 15.65 1.38 -28.66
CA GLY A 412 15.31 0.04 -29.13
C GLY A 412 15.36 -0.95 -27.96
N GLN A 413 15.24 -2.25 -28.24
CA GLN A 413 15.36 -3.29 -27.21
C GLN A 413 16.74 -3.21 -26.55
N ASP A 414 16.78 -2.87 -25.26
CA ASP A 414 17.98 -2.69 -24.43
C ASP A 414 19.07 -1.79 -25.03
N THR A 415 18.71 -0.90 -25.95
CA THR A 415 19.63 0.00 -26.63
C THR A 415 19.31 1.44 -26.29
N TYR A 416 20.35 2.20 -25.97
CA TYR A 416 20.25 3.56 -25.45
C TYR A 416 21.05 4.55 -26.29
N GLY A 417 20.51 5.76 -26.40
CA GLY A 417 21.03 6.84 -27.21
C GLY A 417 21.09 8.15 -26.45
N THR A 418 22.10 8.98 -26.72
CA THR A 418 22.22 10.29 -26.08
C THR A 418 21.52 11.36 -26.90
N GLY A 419 20.98 12.37 -26.22
CA GLY A 419 20.30 13.47 -26.87
C GLY A 419 19.89 14.57 -25.89
N ARG A 420 18.99 15.45 -26.34
CA ARG A 420 18.44 16.55 -25.53
C ARG A 420 16.93 16.58 -25.59
N VAL A 421 16.30 16.84 -24.45
CA VAL A 421 14.86 17.09 -24.39
C VAL A 421 14.54 18.36 -25.20
N VAL A 422 13.64 18.27 -26.18
CA VAL A 422 13.21 19.41 -27.00
C VAL A 422 11.78 19.83 -26.72
N ARG A 423 10.95 18.95 -26.15
CA ARG A 423 9.59 19.23 -25.75
C ARG A 423 9.18 18.36 -24.56
N GLN A 424 8.38 18.92 -23.66
CA GLN A 424 7.66 18.17 -22.62
C GLN A 424 6.21 17.98 -23.05
N LEU A 425 5.56 16.93 -22.55
CA LEU A 425 4.15 16.66 -22.84
C LEU A 425 3.92 16.60 -24.37
N TYR A 426 4.67 15.73 -25.05
CA TYR A 426 4.65 15.55 -26.49
C TYR A 426 3.47 14.71 -26.95
N PHE A 427 2.76 15.15 -27.99
CA PHE A 427 1.68 14.41 -28.62
C PHE A 427 1.69 14.66 -30.14
N GLU A 428 1.45 13.61 -30.92
CA GLU A 428 1.29 13.67 -32.38
C GLU A 428 0.11 12.79 -32.83
N GLU A 429 -0.37 13.03 -34.06
CA GLU A 429 -1.48 12.30 -34.65
C GLU A 429 -1.15 10.79 -34.73
N GLY A 430 -2.05 9.96 -34.20
CA GLY A 430 -1.85 8.50 -34.10
C GLY A 430 -1.35 8.00 -32.74
N MET A 431 -0.93 8.88 -31.82
CA MET A 431 -0.63 8.47 -30.45
C MET A 431 -1.91 8.24 -29.63
N THR A 432 -1.93 7.16 -28.85
CA THR A 432 -3.01 6.88 -27.89
C THR A 432 -2.92 7.73 -26.63
N GLN A 433 -1.72 8.20 -26.29
CA GLN A 433 -1.45 9.02 -25.11
C GLN A 433 -0.30 10.00 -25.35
N GLN A 434 -0.25 11.07 -24.57
CA GLN A 434 0.86 12.02 -24.55
C GLN A 434 2.10 11.40 -23.91
N ALA A 435 3.27 11.58 -24.52
CA ALA A 435 4.56 11.22 -23.97
C ALA A 435 5.13 12.34 -23.07
N PRO A 436 5.82 12.03 -21.97
CA PRO A 436 6.41 13.05 -21.11
C PRO A 436 7.47 13.89 -21.82
N TYR A 437 8.25 13.30 -22.74
CA TYR A 437 9.36 13.99 -23.41
C TYR A 437 9.50 13.64 -24.88
N GLN A 438 9.84 14.64 -25.70
CA GLN A 438 10.45 14.45 -27.03
C GLN A 438 11.95 14.76 -26.93
N ILE A 439 12.78 13.92 -27.55
CA ILE A 439 14.24 13.97 -27.47
C ILE A 439 14.82 14.09 -28.88
N LYS A 440 15.76 15.03 -29.04
CA LYS A 440 16.61 15.15 -30.23
C LYS A 440 17.91 14.39 -29.99
N LEU A 441 18.18 13.37 -30.80
CA LEU A 441 19.36 12.53 -30.67
C LEU A 441 20.64 13.26 -31.10
N ASP A 442 21.74 13.00 -30.39
CA ASP A 442 23.07 13.48 -30.75
C ASP A 442 23.52 12.88 -32.10
N LYS A 443 24.45 13.55 -32.80
CA LYS A 443 24.93 13.15 -34.14
C LYS A 443 25.43 11.71 -34.19
N ASP A 444 26.17 11.28 -33.18
CA ASP A 444 26.76 9.94 -33.15
C ASP A 444 25.70 8.88 -32.89
N THR A 445 24.74 9.15 -32.01
CA THR A 445 23.59 8.25 -31.79
C THR A 445 22.74 8.14 -33.05
N ALA A 446 22.41 9.26 -33.70
CA ALA A 446 21.66 9.27 -34.95
C ALA A 446 22.37 8.46 -36.05
N ARG A 447 23.70 8.61 -36.15
CA ARG A 447 24.53 7.81 -37.08
C ARG A 447 24.47 6.32 -36.76
N ARG A 448 24.58 5.92 -35.49
CA ARG A 448 24.46 4.50 -35.08
C ARG A 448 23.10 3.91 -35.44
N MET A 449 22.04 4.70 -35.37
CA MET A 449 20.68 4.29 -35.75
C MET A 449 20.41 4.35 -37.26
N GLY A 450 21.35 4.83 -38.07
CA GLY A 450 21.15 4.98 -39.52
C GLY A 450 20.17 6.09 -39.92
N VAL A 451 19.92 7.07 -39.04
CA VAL A 451 18.93 8.13 -39.27
C VAL A 451 19.63 9.48 -39.51
N PRO A 452 19.22 10.28 -40.51
CA PRO A 452 19.74 11.63 -40.69
C PRO A 452 19.55 12.47 -39.42
N HIS A 453 20.64 13.03 -38.88
CA HIS A 453 20.61 13.76 -37.61
C HIS A 453 19.55 14.87 -37.57
N GLN A 454 19.32 15.57 -38.70
CA GLN A 454 18.29 16.60 -38.83
C GLN A 454 16.87 16.11 -38.51
N HIS A 455 16.59 14.81 -38.66
CA HIS A 455 15.29 14.18 -38.40
C HIS A 455 15.30 13.18 -37.24
N ALA A 456 16.43 13.02 -36.52
CA ALA A 456 16.55 12.04 -35.44
C ALA A 456 15.86 12.50 -34.13
N LEU A 457 14.53 12.52 -34.15
CA LEU A 457 13.66 12.77 -32.99
C LEU A 457 13.05 11.45 -32.52
N ILE A 458 12.98 11.27 -31.21
CA ILE A 458 12.28 10.17 -30.54
C ILE A 458 11.44 10.74 -29.39
N TYR A 459 10.65 9.91 -28.73
CA TYR A 459 9.99 10.26 -27.48
C TYR A 459 10.19 9.17 -26.44
N ALA A 460 10.34 9.57 -25.18
CA ALA A 460 10.31 8.65 -24.05
C ALA A 460 8.83 8.41 -23.72
N GLN A 461 8.40 7.16 -23.70
CA GLN A 461 7.00 6.83 -23.40
C GLN A 461 6.64 7.08 -21.92
N TRP A 462 7.65 7.11 -21.04
CA TRP A 462 7.50 7.20 -19.58
C TRP A 462 8.57 8.11 -18.97
N ASP A 463 8.28 8.68 -17.80
CA ASP A 463 9.23 9.48 -17.02
C ASP A 463 9.85 8.64 -15.89
N ASP A 464 10.67 7.67 -16.28
CA ASP A 464 11.41 6.80 -15.36
C ASP A 464 12.83 6.54 -15.88
N ASP A 465 13.71 6.06 -15.00
CA ASP A 465 15.12 5.80 -15.34
C ASP A 465 15.33 4.66 -16.35
N PHE A 466 14.29 3.88 -16.65
CA PHE A 466 14.34 2.81 -17.63
C PHE A 466 14.18 3.38 -19.04
N GLN A 467 13.28 4.35 -19.22
CA GLN A 467 13.05 5.02 -20.50
C GLN A 467 14.02 6.19 -20.74
N ILE A 468 14.30 6.97 -19.70
CA ILE A 468 15.04 8.23 -19.84
C ILE A 468 15.77 8.61 -18.54
N ARG A 469 17.06 8.91 -18.66
CA ARG A 469 17.90 9.33 -17.53
C ARG A 469 18.76 10.53 -17.86
N LYS A 470 19.09 11.30 -16.84
CA LYS A 470 20.03 12.42 -16.98
C LYS A 470 21.44 11.89 -17.23
N ILE A 471 22.14 12.49 -18.19
CA ILE A 471 23.59 12.28 -18.34
C ILE A 471 24.27 13.37 -17.53
N SER A 472 25.20 12.98 -16.66
CA SER A 472 26.03 13.88 -15.87
C SER A 472 26.87 14.83 -16.73
#